data_AF-A0A1Q9C420-F1
#
_entry.id   AF-A0A1Q9C420-F1
#
_cell.length_a   1.000
_cell.length_b   1.000
_cell.length_c   1.000
_cell.angle_alpha   90.00
_cell.angle_beta   90.00
_cell.angle_gamma   90.00
#
_symmetry.space_group_name_H-M   'P 1'
#
loop_
_entity.id
_entity.type
_entity.pdbx_description
1 polymer ?
#
loop_
_entity_poly.entity_id
_entity_poly.type
_entity_poly.pdbx_seq_one_letter_code
_entity_poly.pdbx_strand_id
1 'polypeptide(L)'
;MLWMLMLWMLQALRTARQRFPRRGEPDVRLVISHAKRLQINDNRREARQRFPRRGEPDVSLVISHAKRLQINDRENRRLAPPGALVLRYEARGAVPTNAPQTMRVWPGLRLIGAGGKVQKGTFVTVEAVEGDVVRLESGQSFAGQELLKHTRLCSAITYASVQGLTLRGRVWLYDVESPHFTLKHLYMGCSRATSSELLSVL
;
A
#
# COMPACT_ATOMS: atom_id res chain seq x y z
N MET A 1 8.85 -13.02 -22.25
CA MET A 1 8.24 -12.71 -20.92
C MET A 1 9.27 -12.63 -19.77
N LEU A 2 10.34 -13.45 -19.74
CA LEU A 2 11.42 -13.36 -18.73
C LEU A 2 12.26 -12.06 -18.77
N TRP A 3 12.50 -11.52 -19.97
CA TRP A 3 13.30 -10.29 -20.16
C TRP A 3 12.68 -9.06 -19.48
N MET A 4 11.35 -8.97 -19.47
CA MET A 4 10.62 -7.85 -18.86
C MET A 4 10.68 -7.92 -17.32
N LEU A 5 10.64 -9.13 -16.75
CA LEU A 5 10.87 -9.38 -15.32
C LEU A 5 12.30 -9.05 -14.88
N MET A 6 13.28 -9.36 -15.74
CA MET A 6 14.70 -9.09 -15.45
C MET A 6 15.00 -7.59 -15.52
N LEU A 7 14.43 -6.87 -16.48
CA LEU A 7 14.52 -5.41 -16.59
C LEU A 7 13.84 -4.71 -15.40
N TRP A 8 12.67 -5.22 -14.98
CA TRP A 8 11.93 -4.71 -13.81
C TRP A 8 12.69 -4.94 -12.50
N MET A 9 13.30 -6.11 -12.34
CA MET A 9 14.16 -6.43 -11.19
C MET A 9 15.40 -5.53 -11.17
N LEU A 10 16.06 -5.31 -12.32
CA LEU A 10 17.19 -4.39 -12.43
C LEU A 10 16.82 -2.94 -12.13
N GLN A 11 15.62 -2.49 -12.51
CA GLN A 11 15.14 -1.15 -12.24
C GLN A 11 14.79 -0.95 -10.76
N ALA A 12 14.12 -1.92 -10.14
CA ALA A 12 13.89 -1.93 -8.69
C ALA A 12 15.22 -2.00 -7.89
N LEU A 13 16.21 -2.76 -8.37
CA LEU A 13 17.56 -2.83 -7.79
C LEU A 13 18.33 -1.51 -7.94
N ARG A 14 18.18 -0.80 -9.07
CA ARG A 14 18.76 0.53 -9.29
C ARG A 14 18.13 1.58 -8.37
N THR A 15 16.81 1.55 -8.18
CA THR A 15 16.11 2.46 -7.27
C THR A 15 16.47 2.20 -5.81
N ALA A 16 16.61 0.93 -5.40
CA ALA A 16 17.11 0.59 -4.06
C ALA A 16 18.57 1.07 -3.84
N ARG A 17 19.44 0.90 -4.86
CA ARG A 17 20.85 1.35 -4.83
C ARG A 17 21.00 2.87 -4.68
N GLN A 18 20.11 3.66 -5.26
CA GLN A 18 20.13 5.12 -5.13
C GLN A 18 19.59 5.62 -3.78
N ARG A 19 18.69 4.86 -3.13
CA ARG A 19 17.98 5.30 -1.92
C ARG A 19 18.66 4.93 -0.60
N PHE A 20 19.59 3.98 -0.61
CA PHE A 20 20.33 3.56 0.58
C PHE A 20 21.85 3.74 0.41
N PRO A 21 22.38 4.99 0.40
CA PRO A 21 23.81 5.22 0.31
C PRO A 21 24.39 5.46 1.72
N ARG A 22 24.48 4.45 2.59
CA ARG A 22 25.22 4.61 3.86
C ARG A 22 26.09 3.41 4.18
N ARG A 23 27.38 3.68 4.42
CA ARG A 23 28.38 2.75 4.96
C ARG A 23 27.96 2.34 6.38
N GLY A 24 27.88 1.04 6.64
CA GLY A 24 27.87 0.48 7.99
C GLY A 24 26.65 -0.34 8.40
N GLU A 25 25.53 -0.25 7.68
CA GLU A 25 24.37 -1.15 7.89
C GLU A 25 24.45 -2.35 6.94
N PRO A 26 23.95 -3.55 7.35
CA PRO A 26 23.87 -4.68 6.43
C PRO A 26 23.00 -4.28 5.23
N ASP A 27 23.69 -4.13 4.09
CA ASP A 27 23.13 -3.79 2.79
C ASP A 27 21.87 -4.63 2.56
N VAL A 28 20.77 -4.01 2.12
CA VAL A 28 19.56 -4.74 1.73
C VAL A 28 19.95 -5.84 0.72
N ARG A 29 21.03 -5.66 -0.06
CA ARG A 29 21.66 -6.70 -0.90
C ARG A 29 22.15 -7.94 -0.17
N LEU A 30 22.63 -7.85 1.07
CA LEU A 30 23.08 -9.02 1.83
C LEU A 30 21.88 -9.93 2.22
N VAL A 31 20.70 -9.33 2.43
CA VAL A 31 19.41 -10.04 2.54
C VAL A 31 18.96 -10.54 1.15
N ILE A 32 19.10 -9.70 0.13
CA ILE A 32 18.57 -9.95 -1.23
C ILE A 32 19.40 -10.98 -2.04
N SER A 33 20.69 -11.15 -1.78
CA SER A 33 21.56 -12.09 -2.52
C SER A 33 21.46 -13.53 -2.01
N HIS A 34 21.25 -13.73 -0.70
CA HIS A 34 20.99 -15.05 -0.12
C HIS A 34 19.60 -15.60 -0.49
N ALA A 35 18.64 -14.72 -0.75
CA ALA A 35 17.27 -15.10 -1.06
C ALA A 35 17.10 -15.90 -2.37
N LYS A 36 18.07 -15.84 -3.28
CA LYS A 36 18.06 -16.64 -4.52
C LYS A 36 18.48 -18.10 -4.32
N ARG A 37 18.97 -18.49 -3.13
CA ARG A 37 19.38 -19.88 -2.82
C ARG A 37 18.53 -20.56 -1.74
N LEU A 38 17.63 -19.84 -1.08
CA LEU A 38 16.81 -20.32 0.02
C LEU A 38 15.37 -20.61 -0.43
N GLN A 39 14.73 -21.65 0.13
CA GLN A 39 13.30 -21.88 -0.11
C GLN A 39 12.49 -20.67 0.41
N ILE A 40 11.29 -20.43 -0.13
CA ILE A 40 10.47 -19.27 0.24
C ILE A 40 10.19 -19.20 1.76
N ASN A 41 10.16 -20.35 2.44
CA ASN A 41 9.96 -20.44 3.89
C ASN A 41 11.13 -19.86 4.69
N ASP A 42 12.36 -20.17 4.31
CA ASP A 42 13.56 -19.63 4.96
C ASP A 42 13.63 -18.11 4.77
N ASN A 43 13.32 -17.64 3.56
CA ASN A 43 13.24 -16.21 3.25
C ASN A 43 12.18 -15.48 4.09
N ARG A 44 11.01 -16.09 4.30
CA ARG A 44 9.96 -15.53 5.17
C ARG A 44 10.46 -15.42 6.61
N ARG A 45 11.10 -16.48 7.13
CA ARG A 45 11.64 -16.54 8.48
C ARG A 45 12.72 -15.48 8.70
N GLU A 46 13.70 -15.41 7.81
CA GLU A 46 14.78 -14.43 7.87
C GLU A 46 14.25 -12.99 7.80
N ALA A 47 13.30 -12.73 6.88
CA ALA A 47 12.70 -11.41 6.75
C ALA A 47 11.95 -10.99 8.03
N ARG A 48 11.21 -11.90 8.67
CA ARG A 48 10.52 -11.61 9.95
C ARG A 48 11.49 -11.34 11.09
N GLN A 49 12.62 -12.05 11.14
CA GLN A 49 13.66 -11.81 12.15
C GLN A 49 14.34 -10.45 11.96
N ARG A 50 14.62 -10.08 10.70
CA ARG A 50 15.28 -8.80 10.38
C ARG A 50 14.35 -7.60 10.49
N PHE A 51 13.08 -7.78 10.14
CA PHE A 51 12.06 -6.73 10.11
C PHE A 51 10.91 -7.08 11.06
N PRO A 52 11.16 -7.12 12.37
CA PRO A 52 10.12 -7.43 13.35
C PRO A 52 9.03 -6.35 13.34
N ARG A 53 7.89 -6.65 13.99
CA ARG A 53 6.81 -5.68 14.18
C ARG A 53 7.34 -4.44 14.91
N ARG A 54 7.12 -3.26 14.33
CA ARG A 54 7.48 -1.96 14.90
C ARG A 54 6.32 -0.99 14.75
N GLY A 55 6.02 -0.26 15.82
CA GLY A 55 5.01 0.81 15.84
C GLY A 55 3.64 0.37 15.33
N GLU A 56 2.94 1.28 14.65
CA GLU A 56 1.74 1.00 13.86
C GLU A 56 2.00 1.41 12.39
N PRO A 57 1.38 0.75 11.40
CA PRO A 57 1.62 1.03 10.00
C PRO A 57 0.88 2.27 9.52
N ASP A 58 1.53 3.05 8.65
CA ASP A 58 0.84 4.03 7.80
C ASP A 58 0.16 3.31 6.62
N VAL A 59 0.80 2.26 6.09
CA VAL A 59 0.27 1.43 5.00
C VAL A 59 0.55 -0.05 5.25
N SER A 60 -0.49 -0.85 5.12
CA SER A 60 -0.41 -2.32 5.16
C SER A 60 -0.47 -2.89 3.75
N LEU A 61 0.52 -3.69 3.37
CA LEU A 61 0.49 -4.48 2.14
C LEU A 61 -0.09 -5.86 2.41
N VAL A 62 -1.11 -6.21 1.65
CA VAL A 62 -1.88 -7.45 1.83
C VAL A 62 -2.02 -8.19 0.51
N ILE A 63 -2.25 -9.51 0.57
CA ILE A 63 -2.53 -10.30 -0.63
C ILE A 63 -3.99 -10.14 -1.05
N SER A 64 -4.91 -10.38 -0.11
CA SER A 64 -6.32 -10.51 -0.46
C SER A 64 -7.06 -9.17 -0.42
N HIS A 65 -8.01 -9.01 -1.36
CA HIS A 65 -8.91 -7.85 -1.34
C HIS A 65 -9.82 -7.85 -0.11
N ALA A 66 -10.16 -9.02 0.42
CA ALA A 66 -10.92 -9.16 1.67
C ALA A 66 -10.17 -8.53 2.86
N LYS A 67 -8.89 -8.85 3.03
CA LYS A 67 -8.07 -8.27 4.11
C LYS A 67 -7.85 -6.77 3.93
N ARG A 68 -7.70 -6.32 2.67
CA ARG A 68 -7.64 -4.89 2.35
C ARG A 68 -8.90 -4.17 2.82
N LEU A 69 -10.08 -4.68 2.47
CA LEU A 69 -11.37 -4.11 2.88
C LEU A 69 -11.49 -4.06 4.41
N GLN A 70 -11.12 -5.15 5.09
CA GLN A 70 -11.17 -5.27 6.56
C GLN A 70 -10.28 -4.23 7.26
N ILE A 71 -9.00 -4.12 6.88
CA ILE A 71 -8.08 -3.16 7.50
C ILE A 71 -8.53 -1.74 7.19
N ASN A 72 -8.90 -1.45 5.93
CA ASN A 72 -9.37 -0.12 5.57
C ASN A 72 -10.63 0.29 6.33
N ASP A 73 -11.62 -0.59 6.50
CA ASP A 73 -12.82 -0.27 7.28
C ASP A 73 -12.49 -0.03 8.76
N ARG A 74 -11.64 -0.88 9.35
CA ARG A 74 -11.19 -0.73 10.74
C ARG A 74 -10.47 0.60 10.96
N GLU A 75 -9.45 0.91 10.17
CA GLU A 75 -8.67 2.14 10.35
C GLU A 75 -9.48 3.38 10.01
N ASN A 76 -10.31 3.33 8.96
CA ASN A 76 -11.17 4.45 8.60
C ASN A 76 -12.22 4.76 9.67
N ARG A 77 -12.78 3.74 10.35
CA ARG A 77 -13.65 3.94 11.51
C ARG A 77 -12.91 4.48 12.71
N ARG A 78 -11.73 3.92 13.00
CA ARG A 78 -10.92 4.29 14.17
C ARG A 78 -10.43 5.73 14.11
N LEU A 79 -10.07 6.20 12.92
CA LEU A 79 -9.48 7.53 12.71
C LEU A 79 -10.50 8.62 12.37
N ALA A 80 -11.72 8.26 11.99
CA ALA A 80 -12.73 9.24 11.63
C ALA A 80 -13.12 10.10 12.83
N PRO A 81 -13.09 11.44 12.71
CA PRO A 81 -13.63 12.32 13.73
C PRO A 81 -15.17 12.23 13.77
N PRO A 82 -15.81 12.67 14.88
CA PRO A 82 -17.24 12.90 14.90
C PRO A 82 -17.68 13.79 13.75
N GLY A 83 -18.78 13.43 13.08
CA GLY A 83 -19.32 14.20 11.94
C GLY A 83 -18.66 13.96 10.59
N ALA A 84 -17.70 13.02 10.47
CA ALA A 84 -17.13 12.65 9.17
C ALA A 84 -18.22 12.21 8.16
N LEU A 85 -18.11 12.69 6.92
CA LEU A 85 -19.07 12.39 5.85
C LEU A 85 -19.01 10.90 5.49
N VAL A 86 -20.14 10.20 5.56
CA VAL A 86 -20.22 8.77 5.23
C VAL A 86 -20.65 8.59 3.79
N LEU A 87 -19.72 8.11 2.95
CA LEU A 87 -19.97 7.74 1.57
C LEU A 87 -20.29 6.26 1.49
N ARG A 88 -21.57 5.92 1.32
CA ARG A 88 -22.03 4.53 1.20
C ARG A 88 -21.71 3.99 -0.18
N TYR A 89 -20.97 2.88 -0.22
CA TYR A 89 -20.77 2.12 -1.44
C TYR A 89 -21.79 0.99 -1.51
N GLU A 90 -22.53 0.95 -2.62
CA GLU A 90 -23.42 -0.14 -2.98
C GLU A 90 -22.90 -0.78 -4.27
N ALA A 91 -22.63 -2.08 -4.23
CA ALA A 91 -22.26 -2.82 -5.41
C ALA A 91 -23.45 -2.86 -6.39
N ARG A 92 -23.23 -2.39 -7.61
CA ARG A 92 -24.19 -2.54 -8.72
C ARG A 92 -23.53 -3.36 -9.81
N GLY A 93 -24.08 -4.54 -10.10
CA GLY A 93 -23.53 -5.47 -11.08
C GLY A 93 -22.21 -6.12 -10.65
N ALA A 94 -21.34 -6.40 -11.62
CA ALA A 94 -20.07 -7.06 -11.37
C ALA A 94 -19.12 -6.19 -10.52
N VAL A 95 -18.65 -6.75 -9.41
CA VAL A 95 -17.73 -6.06 -8.50
C VAL A 95 -16.30 -6.17 -9.04
N PRO A 96 -15.61 -5.04 -9.32
CA PRO A 96 -14.23 -5.10 -9.78
C PRO A 96 -13.30 -5.58 -8.67
N THR A 97 -12.20 -6.23 -9.04
CA THR A 97 -11.22 -6.77 -8.08
C THR A 97 -10.73 -5.70 -7.09
N ASN A 98 -10.42 -4.49 -7.56
CA ASN A 98 -10.11 -3.33 -6.71
C ASN A 98 -11.36 -2.47 -6.42
N ALA A 99 -12.39 -3.09 -5.85
CA ALA A 99 -13.66 -2.43 -5.54
C ALA A 99 -13.50 -1.23 -4.60
N PRO A 100 -14.32 -0.17 -4.78
CA PRO A 100 -14.56 0.80 -3.72
C PRO A 100 -15.14 0.12 -2.48
N GLN A 101 -15.19 0.87 -1.39
CA GLN A 101 -15.86 0.46 -0.15
C GLN A 101 -16.47 1.68 0.50
N THR A 102 -17.46 1.46 1.37
CA THR A 102 -18.00 2.53 2.20
C THR A 102 -16.86 3.18 2.98
N MET A 103 -16.78 4.51 2.95
CA MET A 103 -15.74 5.26 3.64
C MET A 103 -16.29 6.50 4.34
N ARG A 104 -15.76 6.78 5.52
CA ARG A 104 -15.87 8.06 6.23
C ARG A 104 -14.81 8.99 5.67
N VAL A 105 -15.19 10.22 5.37
CA VAL A 105 -14.34 11.22 4.74
C VAL A 105 -14.29 12.47 5.61
N TRP A 106 -13.09 13.00 5.84
CA TRP A 106 -12.84 14.18 6.66
C TRP A 106 -11.58 14.90 6.15
N PRO A 107 -11.43 16.21 6.43
CA PRO A 107 -10.18 16.95 6.18
C PRO A 107 -8.96 16.25 6.80
N GLY A 108 -7.89 16.08 6.02
CA GLY A 108 -6.68 15.33 6.40
C GLY A 108 -6.73 13.83 6.11
N LEU A 109 -7.87 13.27 5.67
CA LEU A 109 -7.91 11.87 5.23
C LEU A 109 -7.06 11.70 3.96
N ARG A 110 -6.08 10.81 4.04
CA ARG A 110 -5.27 10.39 2.89
C ARG A 110 -5.98 9.29 2.10
N LEU A 111 -6.00 9.43 0.79
CA LEU A 111 -6.57 8.48 -0.18
C LEU A 111 -5.54 8.14 -1.25
N ILE A 112 -5.84 7.11 -2.04
CA ILE A 112 -5.07 6.76 -3.24
C ILE A 112 -5.97 6.72 -4.47
N GLY A 113 -5.49 7.29 -5.57
CA GLY A 113 -6.20 7.27 -6.84
C GLY A 113 -6.39 5.86 -7.39
N ALA A 114 -7.57 5.61 -7.93
CA ALA A 114 -7.98 4.36 -8.57
C ALA A 114 -8.20 4.49 -10.09
N GLY A 115 -7.93 5.67 -10.66
CA GLY A 115 -8.12 5.96 -12.08
C GLY A 115 -9.30 6.92 -12.34
N GLY A 116 -9.54 7.22 -13.62
CA GLY A 116 -10.47 8.27 -14.02
C GLY A 116 -9.89 9.65 -13.70
N LYS A 117 -10.63 10.47 -12.94
CA LYS A 117 -10.24 11.85 -12.62
C LYS A 117 -9.07 11.95 -11.62
N VAL A 118 -8.79 10.90 -10.84
CA VAL A 118 -7.60 10.84 -9.97
C VAL A 118 -6.70 9.70 -10.47
N GLN A 119 -5.48 10.04 -10.86
CA GLN A 119 -4.54 9.10 -11.46
C GLN A 119 -4.28 7.90 -10.55
N LYS A 120 -4.28 6.70 -11.13
CA LYS A 120 -4.06 5.46 -10.38
C LYS A 120 -2.70 5.48 -9.69
N GLY A 121 -2.68 5.23 -8.39
CA GLY A 121 -1.45 5.19 -7.60
C GLY A 121 -1.01 6.53 -7.00
N THR A 122 -1.69 7.62 -7.34
CA THR A 122 -1.39 8.95 -6.77
C THR A 122 -2.03 9.08 -5.40
N PHE A 123 -1.23 9.40 -4.38
CA PHE A 123 -1.75 9.73 -3.07
C PHE A 123 -2.26 11.17 -3.06
N VAL A 124 -3.46 11.36 -2.52
CA VAL A 124 -4.13 12.66 -2.37
C VAL A 124 -4.65 12.79 -0.95
N THR A 125 -4.79 14.02 -0.46
CA THR A 125 -5.39 14.29 0.84
C THR A 125 -6.67 15.09 0.63
N VAL A 126 -7.67 14.80 1.45
CA VAL A 126 -8.89 15.60 1.53
C VAL A 126 -8.55 16.90 2.23
N GLU A 127 -8.79 18.02 1.57
CA GLU A 127 -8.56 19.35 2.10
C GLU A 127 -9.79 19.84 2.87
N ALA A 128 -10.98 19.71 2.28
CA ALA A 128 -12.23 20.19 2.86
C ALA A 128 -13.40 19.27 2.52
N VAL A 129 -14.42 19.28 3.38
CA VAL A 129 -15.71 18.62 3.16
C VAL A 129 -16.81 19.65 3.45
N GLU A 130 -17.57 20.02 2.43
CA GLU A 130 -18.60 21.05 2.47
C GLU A 130 -19.92 20.43 2.01
N GLY A 131 -20.81 20.11 2.96
CA GLY A 131 -22.01 19.34 2.65
C GLY A 131 -21.66 17.95 2.12
N ASP A 132 -22.03 17.65 0.87
CA ASP A 132 -21.68 16.41 0.19
C ASP A 132 -20.47 16.54 -0.76
N VAL A 133 -19.87 17.73 -0.86
CA VAL A 133 -18.73 18.00 -1.75
C VAL A 133 -17.42 17.79 -1.00
N VAL A 134 -16.52 17.05 -1.62
CA VAL A 134 -15.17 16.78 -1.10
C VAL A 134 -14.14 17.48 -2.00
N ARG A 135 -13.33 18.35 -1.41
CA ARG A 135 -12.20 19.01 -2.07
C ARG A 135 -10.90 18.32 -1.71
N LEU A 136 -10.09 18.02 -2.72
CA LEU A 136 -8.74 17.47 -2.56
C LEU A 136 -7.69 18.57 -2.59
N GLU A 137 -6.55 18.36 -1.94
CA GLU A 137 -5.39 19.27 -1.99
C GLU A 137 -4.87 19.54 -3.41
N SER A 138 -5.21 18.70 -4.39
CA SER A 138 -4.92 18.93 -5.80
C SER A 138 -5.77 20.04 -6.44
N GLY A 139 -6.71 20.64 -5.72
CA GLY A 139 -7.70 21.60 -6.21
C GLY A 139 -8.91 20.95 -6.89
N GLN A 140 -8.96 19.62 -6.97
CA GLN A 140 -10.10 18.90 -7.55
C GLN A 140 -11.23 18.76 -6.53
N SER A 141 -12.47 18.99 -6.97
CA SER A 141 -13.67 18.79 -6.16
C SER A 141 -14.55 17.70 -6.75
N PHE A 142 -15.19 16.93 -5.87
CA PHE A 142 -16.07 15.82 -6.24
C PHE A 142 -17.34 15.86 -5.40
N ALA A 143 -18.49 15.57 -6.02
CA ALA A 143 -19.63 15.10 -5.24
C ALA A 143 -19.24 13.81 -4.52
N GLY A 144 -19.70 13.62 -3.28
CA GLY A 144 -19.23 12.56 -2.40
C GLY A 144 -19.28 11.17 -3.04
N GLN A 145 -20.39 10.83 -3.68
CA GLN A 145 -20.53 9.52 -4.34
C GLN A 145 -19.64 9.35 -5.59
N GLU A 146 -19.29 10.45 -6.26
CA GLU A 146 -18.37 10.40 -7.39
C GLU A 146 -16.93 10.09 -6.94
N LEU A 147 -16.52 10.58 -5.76
CA LEU A 147 -15.19 10.37 -5.21
C LEU A 147 -14.82 8.87 -5.11
N LEU A 148 -15.80 8.01 -4.77
CA LEU A 148 -15.63 6.55 -4.69
C LEU A 148 -15.22 5.92 -6.03
N LYS A 149 -15.57 6.53 -7.16
CA LYS A 149 -15.18 6.03 -8.49
C LYS A 149 -13.69 6.24 -8.75
N HIS A 150 -13.11 7.29 -8.16
CA HIS A 150 -11.76 7.75 -8.48
C HIS A 150 -10.73 7.48 -7.39
N THR A 151 -11.14 7.12 -6.17
CA THR A 151 -10.22 6.96 -5.04
C THR A 151 -10.50 5.72 -4.20
N ARG A 152 -9.53 5.30 -3.39
CA ARG A 152 -9.64 4.23 -2.39
C ARG A 152 -9.01 4.69 -1.09
N LEU A 153 -9.48 4.12 0.02
CA LEU A 153 -8.73 4.12 1.29
C LEU A 153 -7.37 3.43 1.11
N CYS A 154 -6.35 3.96 1.77
CA CYS A 154 -4.97 3.55 1.57
C CYS A 154 -4.25 3.02 2.82
N SER A 155 -4.96 2.82 3.94
CA SER A 155 -4.42 2.14 5.14
C SER A 155 -4.02 0.69 4.83
N ALA A 156 -4.66 0.06 3.85
CA ALA A 156 -4.24 -1.18 3.24
C ALA A 156 -4.30 -1.12 1.70
N ILE A 157 -3.27 -1.68 1.05
CA ILE A 157 -3.13 -1.74 -0.41
C ILE A 157 -2.73 -3.17 -0.78
N THR A 158 -3.29 -3.72 -1.85
CA THR A 158 -2.87 -5.06 -2.30
C THR A 158 -1.51 -5.03 -2.98
N TYR A 159 -0.75 -6.12 -2.90
CA TYR A 159 0.52 -6.26 -3.64
C TYR A 159 0.38 -5.99 -5.15
N ALA A 160 -0.74 -6.38 -5.75
CA ALA A 160 -1.03 -6.10 -7.16
C ALA A 160 -1.23 -4.60 -7.46
N SER A 161 -1.68 -3.82 -6.47
CA SER A 161 -2.00 -2.40 -6.64
C SER A 161 -0.85 -1.46 -6.24
N VAL A 162 0.14 -1.95 -5.50
CA VAL A 162 1.27 -1.14 -5.00
C VAL A 162 2.46 -1.07 -5.99
N GLN A 163 2.37 -1.77 -7.11
CA GLN A 163 3.43 -1.81 -8.11
C GLN A 163 3.81 -0.39 -8.57
N GLY A 164 5.10 -0.06 -8.54
CA GLY A 164 5.61 1.25 -8.97
C GLY A 164 5.47 2.36 -7.93
N LEU A 165 4.84 2.13 -6.77
CA LEU A 165 4.67 3.16 -5.75
C LEU A 165 5.87 3.25 -4.80
N THR A 166 6.08 4.43 -4.22
CA THR A 166 6.93 4.59 -3.03
C THR A 166 6.04 4.98 -1.87
N LEU A 167 6.08 4.22 -0.78
CA LEU A 167 5.26 4.44 0.39
C LEU A 167 6.05 5.22 1.43
N ARG A 168 5.56 6.42 1.74
CA ARG A 168 6.09 7.22 2.85
C ARG A 168 5.50 6.69 4.17
N GLY A 169 6.31 6.67 5.21
CA GLY A 169 5.93 6.19 6.52
C GLY A 169 6.19 4.71 6.72
N ARG A 170 5.62 4.15 7.78
CA ARG A 170 5.79 2.77 8.22
C ARG A 170 4.95 1.83 7.37
N VAL A 171 5.58 0.78 6.86
CA VAL A 171 4.99 -0.19 5.95
C VAL A 171 5.02 -1.57 6.58
N TRP A 172 3.86 -2.21 6.68
CA TRP A 172 3.77 -3.60 7.12
C TRP A 172 3.45 -4.51 5.95
N LEU A 173 4.22 -5.59 5.81
CA LEU A 173 3.96 -6.67 4.87
C LEU A 173 3.18 -7.75 5.61
N TYR A 174 1.91 -7.94 5.27
CA TYR A 174 1.08 -9.01 5.82
C TYR A 174 1.06 -10.23 4.90
N ASP A 175 0.49 -11.31 5.45
CA ASP A 175 0.14 -12.54 4.74
C ASP A 175 1.38 -13.31 4.29
N VAL A 176 2.53 -13.13 4.96
CA VAL A 176 3.77 -13.78 4.51
C VAL A 176 3.72 -15.29 4.63
N GLU A 177 2.85 -15.84 5.46
CA GLU A 177 2.61 -17.28 5.60
C GLU A 177 1.63 -17.83 4.55
N SER A 178 0.91 -16.97 3.82
CA SER A 178 -0.07 -17.40 2.81
C SER A 178 0.59 -18.25 1.71
N PRO A 179 -0.09 -19.29 1.19
CA PRO A 179 0.40 -20.05 0.04
C PRO A 179 0.52 -19.19 -1.23
N HIS A 180 -0.21 -18.09 -1.31
CA HIS A 180 -0.13 -17.14 -2.43
C HIS A 180 0.99 -16.11 -2.26
N PHE A 181 1.69 -16.10 -1.11
CA PHE A 181 2.82 -15.21 -0.87
C PHE A 181 4.10 -15.76 -1.48
N THR A 182 4.66 -15.03 -2.44
CA THR A 182 5.82 -15.48 -3.22
C THR A 182 7.02 -14.60 -2.91
N LEU A 183 8.21 -15.04 -3.32
CA LEU A 183 9.42 -14.22 -3.20
C LEU A 183 9.28 -12.86 -3.92
N LYS A 184 8.49 -12.82 -4.99
CA LYS A 184 8.16 -11.57 -5.70
C LYS A 184 7.37 -10.61 -4.83
N HIS A 185 6.42 -11.11 -4.03
CA HIS A 185 5.66 -10.28 -3.09
C HIS A 185 6.56 -9.71 -1.99
N LEU A 186 7.45 -10.54 -1.42
CA LEU A 186 8.43 -10.08 -0.43
C LEU A 186 9.31 -8.97 -1.01
N TYR A 187 9.95 -9.23 -2.16
CA TYR A 187 10.84 -8.27 -2.82
C TYR A 187 10.11 -6.96 -3.18
N MET A 188 8.94 -7.09 -3.82
CA MET A 188 8.13 -5.93 -4.20
C MET A 188 7.76 -5.11 -2.97
N GLY A 189 7.25 -5.75 -1.92
CA GLY A 189 6.85 -5.10 -0.67
C GLY A 189 8.00 -4.36 0.01
N CYS A 190 9.13 -5.04 0.23
CA CYS A 190 10.30 -4.44 0.86
C CYS A 190 10.78 -3.21 0.09
N SER A 191 10.78 -3.27 -1.26
CA SER A 191 11.20 -2.16 -2.11
C SER A 191 10.23 -0.96 -2.15
N ARG A 192 9.03 -1.06 -1.53
CA ARG A 192 8.08 0.06 -1.44
C ARG A 192 8.39 1.00 -0.28
N ALA A 193 8.98 0.49 0.81
CA ALA A 193 9.35 1.28 1.97
C ALA A 193 10.54 2.20 1.66
N THR A 194 10.57 3.37 2.29
CA THR A 194 11.68 4.33 2.15
C THR A 194 12.86 4.00 3.04
N SER A 195 12.67 3.21 4.09
CA SER A 195 13.72 2.75 5.01
C SER A 195 13.43 1.36 5.56
N SER A 196 14.47 0.58 5.85
CA SER A 196 14.38 -0.69 6.59
C SER A 196 13.77 -0.53 7.97
N GLU A 197 14.07 0.59 8.66
CA GLU A 197 13.55 0.89 10.00
C GLU A 197 12.03 1.14 10.02
N LEU A 198 11.47 1.45 8.85
CA LEU A 198 10.04 1.66 8.64
C LEU A 198 9.32 0.40 8.16
N LEU A 199 10.03 -0.71 7.97
CA LEU A 199 9.47 -1.95 7.44
C LEU A 199 9.24 -2.97 8.55
N SER A 200 8.07 -3.61 8.55
CA SER A 200 7.82 -4.85 9.31
C SER A 200 7.26 -5.93 8.40
N VAL A 201 7.65 -7.18 8.65
CA VAL A 201 7.19 -8.36 7.92
C VAL A 201 6.43 -9.26 8.88
N LEU A 202 5.16 -9.55 8.57
CA LEU A 202 4.16 -10.15 9.46
C LEU A 202 3.52 -11.41 8.84
#